data_AF-A0A819QE96-F1
#
_entry.id   AF-A0A819QE96-F1
#
_cell.length_a   1.000
_cell.length_b   1.000
_cell.length_c   1.000
_cell.angle_alpha   90.00
_cell.angle_beta   90.00
_cell.angle_gamma   90.00
#
_symmetry.space_group_name_H-M   'P 1'
#
loop_
_entity.id
_entity.type
_entity.pdbx_description
1 polymer ?
#
loop_
_entity_poly.entity_id
_entity_poly.type
_entity_poly.pdbx_seq_one_letter_code
_entity_poly.pdbx_strand_id
1 'polypeptide(L)'
;MNQLNYPINMIINKENDCFIISDYQNKRIMQCSRQNNENRQTIMSNINCYGLAIDKYGFIYVSDYEKHEVRKFKIRDQNGKLVAGGNEK
;
A
#
# COMPACT_ATOMS: atom_id res chain seq x y z
N MET A 1 2.00 -17.87 4.37
CA MET A 1 3.40 -17.47 4.11
C MET A 1 3.42 -16.00 3.70
N ASN A 2 4.35 -15.19 4.23
CA ASN A 2 4.53 -13.78 3.84
C ASN A 2 5.35 -13.65 2.54
N GLN A 3 4.95 -14.40 1.50
CA GLN A 3 5.51 -14.33 0.16
C GLN A 3 4.74 -13.31 -0.68
N LEU A 4 5.44 -12.64 -1.60
CA LEU A 4 4.82 -11.79 -2.61
C LEU A 4 4.09 -12.65 -3.65
N ASN A 5 3.00 -12.12 -4.20
CA ASN A 5 2.25 -12.73 -5.27
C ASN A 5 1.81 -11.67 -6.30
N TYR A 6 2.45 -11.73 -7.47
CA TYR A 6 2.24 -10.81 -8.60
C TYR A 6 2.33 -9.32 -8.20
N PRO A 7 3.43 -8.86 -7.58
CA PRO A 7 3.53 -7.46 -7.17
C PRO A 7 3.60 -6.55 -8.40
N ILE A 8 2.83 -5.46 -8.42
CA ILE A 8 2.70 -4.60 -9.61
C ILE A 8 3.22 -3.17 -9.43
N ASN A 9 3.46 -2.73 -8.20
CA ASN A 9 3.98 -1.40 -7.91
C ASN A 9 4.76 -1.38 -6.59
N MET A 10 5.72 -0.46 -6.47
CA MET A 10 6.51 -0.27 -5.26
C MET A 10 6.97 1.18 -5.12
N ILE A 11 7.01 1.67 -3.87
CA ILE A 11 7.64 2.95 -3.50
C ILE A 11 8.63 2.76 -2.33
N ILE A 12 9.53 3.73 -2.17
CA ILE A 12 10.49 3.76 -1.06
C ILE A 12 10.03 4.76 -0.02
N ASN A 13 9.85 4.30 1.22
CA ASN A 13 9.74 5.19 2.37
C ASN A 13 11.15 5.42 2.93
N LYS A 14 11.71 6.62 2.68
CA LYS A 14 13.05 6.99 3.11
C LYS A 14 13.18 7.19 4.63
N GLU A 15 12.11 7.58 5.31
CA GLU A 15 12.14 7.81 6.77
C GLU A 15 12.38 6.51 7.54
N ASN A 16 11.78 5.42 7.07
CA ASN A 16 11.85 4.11 7.72
C ASN A 16 12.74 3.10 6.98
N ASP A 17 13.45 3.55 5.94
CA ASP A 17 14.26 2.72 5.04
C ASP A 17 13.58 1.40 4.59
N CYS A 18 12.33 1.51 4.14
CA CYS A 18 11.48 0.37 3.78
C CYS A 18 10.93 0.47 2.35
N PHE A 19 10.68 -0.68 1.73
CA PHE A 19 9.82 -0.79 0.57
C PHE A 19 8.35 -0.87 1.00
N ILE A 20 7.48 -0.21 0.23
CA ILE A 20 6.03 -0.38 0.29
C ILE A 20 5.60 -0.95 -1.05
N ILE A 21 5.05 -2.14 -1.04
CA ILE A 21 4.81 -2.97 -2.23
C ILE A 21 3.31 -3.21 -2.36
N SER A 22 2.79 -2.98 -3.57
CA SER A 22 1.49 -3.49 -3.96
C SER A 22 1.62 -4.97 -4.24
N ASP A 23 1.09 -5.79 -3.33
CA ASP A 23 1.10 -7.24 -3.42
C ASP A 23 -0.25 -7.72 -3.96
N TYR A 24 -0.42 -7.49 -5.27
CA TYR A 24 -1.71 -7.44 -5.97
C TYR A 24 -2.55 -8.70 -5.79
N GLN A 25 -2.01 -9.90 -6.05
CA GLN A 25 -2.80 -11.12 -5.93
C GLN A 25 -3.08 -11.50 -4.48
N ASN A 26 -2.28 -11.00 -3.53
CA ASN A 26 -2.58 -11.12 -2.10
C ASN A 26 -3.54 -10.03 -1.60
N LYS A 27 -4.06 -9.16 -2.48
CA LYS A 27 -4.99 -8.06 -2.19
C LYS A 27 -4.57 -7.21 -0.99
N ARG A 28 -3.28 -6.88 -0.93
CA ARG A 28 -2.68 -6.18 0.21
C ARG A 28 -1.56 -5.23 -0.20
N ILE A 29 -1.23 -4.34 0.72
CA ILE A 29 0.00 -3.56 0.69
C ILE A 29 0.94 -4.14 1.75
N MET A 30 2.14 -4.49 1.32
CA MET A 30 3.18 -5.03 2.18
C MET A 30 4.28 -3.99 2.40
N GLN A 31 4.79 -3.93 3.62
CA GLN A 31 6.03 -3.22 3.94
C GLN A 31 7.12 -4.24 4.23
N CYS A 32 8.34 -4.00 3.75
CA CYS A 32 9.52 -4.77 4.15
C CYS A 32 10.77 -3.88 4.22
N SER A 33 11.75 -4.30 5.03
CA SER A 33 13.06 -3.64 5.11
C SER A 33 13.75 -3.63 3.75
N ARG A 34 14.51 -2.56 3.47
CA ARG A 34 15.39 -2.51 2.29
C ARG A 34 16.74 -3.18 2.53
N GLN A 35 17.13 -3.34 3.78
CA GLN A 35 18.45 -3.86 4.17
C GLN A 35 18.46 -5.38 4.27
N ASN A 36 17.33 -5.97 4.61
CA ASN A 36 17.17 -7.41 4.78
C ASN A 36 15.74 -7.85 4.44
N ASN A 37 15.55 -9.15 4.24
CA ASN A 37 14.23 -9.72 3.94
C ASN A 37 13.31 -9.82 5.17
N GLU A 38 13.63 -9.12 6.26
CA GLU A 38 12.92 -9.17 7.53
C GLU A 38 11.79 -8.13 7.59
N ASN A 39 10.99 -8.19 8.66
CA ASN A 39 9.94 -7.22 8.97
C ASN A 39 8.88 -7.06 7.86
N ARG A 40 8.60 -8.17 7.14
CA ARG A 40 7.52 -8.23 6.17
C ARG A 40 6.18 -8.18 6.90
N GLN A 41 5.48 -7.08 6.74
CA GLN A 41 4.18 -6.87 7.38
C GLN A 41 3.15 -6.37 6.37
N THR A 42 1.92 -6.84 6.54
CA THR A 42 0.78 -6.27 5.81
C THR A 42 0.37 -4.98 6.51
N ILE A 43 0.45 -3.85 5.80
CA ILE A 43 0.07 -2.54 6.34
C ILE A 43 -1.34 -2.12 5.93
N MET A 44 -1.88 -2.76 4.88
CA MET A 44 -3.27 -2.60 4.45
C MET A 44 -3.72 -3.88 3.73
N SER A 45 -4.91 -4.37 4.03
CA SER A 45 -5.52 -5.55 3.41
C SER A 45 -6.79 -5.17 2.66
N ASN A 46 -7.33 -6.14 1.90
CA ASN A 46 -8.55 -5.99 1.11
C ASN A 46 -8.50 -4.79 0.15
N ILE A 47 -7.38 -4.63 -0.54
CA ILE A 47 -7.16 -3.55 -1.49
C ILE A 47 -6.53 -4.08 -2.78
N ASN A 48 -7.11 -3.73 -3.92
CA ASN A 48 -6.56 -4.09 -5.22
C ASN A 48 -5.73 -2.93 -5.75
N CYS A 49 -4.57 -2.76 -5.12
CA CYS A 49 -3.69 -1.63 -5.34
C CYS A 49 -3.04 -1.69 -6.73
N TYR A 50 -3.37 -0.76 -7.62
CA TYR A 50 -2.71 -0.64 -8.93
C TYR A 50 -1.54 0.35 -8.93
N GLY A 51 -1.64 1.38 -8.09
CA GLY A 51 -0.62 2.42 -7.97
C GLY A 51 -0.43 2.86 -6.53
N LEU A 52 0.82 3.20 -6.20
CA LEU A 52 1.24 3.74 -4.92
C LEU A 52 1.90 5.10 -5.11
N ALA A 53 1.66 6.02 -4.17
CA ALA A 53 2.43 7.24 -4.01
C ALA A 53 2.62 7.57 -2.53
N ILE A 54 3.69 8.30 -2.18
CA ILE A 54 3.91 8.81 -0.83
C ILE A 54 4.21 10.31 -0.89
N ASP A 55 3.57 11.09 -0.02
CA ASP A 55 3.85 12.52 0.11
C ASP A 55 4.96 12.81 1.13
N LYS A 56 5.39 14.07 1.18
CA LYS A 56 6.45 14.54 2.10
C LYS A 56 6.09 14.43 3.59
N TYR A 57 4.85 14.14 3.94
CA TYR A 57 4.38 13.96 5.32
C TYR A 57 4.21 12.48 5.68
N GLY A 58 4.60 11.58 4.76
CA GLY A 58 4.54 10.14 4.93
C GLY A 58 3.14 9.54 4.74
N PHE A 59 2.20 10.27 4.13
CA PHE A 59 0.92 9.66 3.75
C PHE A 59 1.06 8.88 2.46
N ILE A 60 0.48 7.69 2.46
CA ILE A 60 0.45 6.78 1.33
C ILE A 60 -0.89 6.93 0.63
N TYR A 61 -0.85 7.04 -0.68
CA TYR A 61 -2.01 7.10 -1.57
C TYR A 61 -2.04 5.84 -2.41
N VAL A 62 -3.24 5.27 -2.55
CA VAL A 62 -3.45 4.00 -3.23
C VAL A 62 -4.62 4.12 -4.16
N SER A 63 -4.45 3.72 -5.42
CA SER A 63 -5.58 3.46 -6.31
C SER A 63 -6.06 2.01 -6.16
N ASP A 64 -7.28 1.83 -5.64
CA ASP A 64 -7.98 0.54 -5.63
C ASP A 64 -8.80 0.45 -6.93
N TYR A 65 -8.30 -0.33 -7.89
CA TYR A 65 -8.93 -0.38 -9.22
C TYR A 65 -10.29 -1.09 -9.20
N GLU A 66 -10.47 -2.11 -8.34
CA GLU A 66 -11.75 -2.85 -8.23
C GLU A 66 -12.84 -1.96 -7.62
N LYS A 67 -12.47 -1.08 -6.68
CA LYS A 67 -13.41 -0.18 -5.99
C LYS A 67 -13.51 1.21 -6.60
N HIS A 68 -12.77 1.47 -7.69
CA HIS A 68 -12.75 2.76 -8.37
C HIS A 68 -12.45 3.94 -7.43
N GLU A 69 -11.56 3.76 -6.47
CA GLU A 69 -11.28 4.74 -5.42
C GLU A 69 -9.79 4.99 -5.22
N VAL A 70 -9.49 6.16 -4.67
CA VAL A 70 -8.18 6.49 -4.13
C VAL A 70 -8.29 6.64 -2.62
N ARG A 71 -7.51 5.83 -1.89
CA ARG A 71 -7.40 5.93 -0.43
C ARG A 71 -6.10 6.57 -0.01
N LYS A 72 -6.17 7.33 1.07
CA LYS A 72 -5.04 7.93 1.78
C LYS A 72 -4.95 7.32 3.18
N PHE A 73 -3.76 6.90 3.59
CA PHE A 73 -3.52 6.42 4.95
C PHE A 73 -2.10 6.73 5.42
N LYS A 74 -1.84 6.54 6.71
CA LYS A 74 -0.49 6.57 7.28
C LYS A 74 -0.15 5.18 7.78
N ILE A 75 1.13 4.80 7.78
CA ILE A 75 1.55 3.50 8.33
C ILE A 75 1.09 3.44 9.80
N ARG A 76 0.35 2.38 10.16
CA ARG A 76 -0.35 2.14 11.45
C ARG A 76 -1.75 2.75 11.58
N ASP A 77 -2.21 3.53 10.60
CA ASP A 77 -3.62 3.86 10.45
C ASP A 77 -4.29 2.80 9.58
N GLN A 78 -5.05 1.90 10.22
CA GLN A 78 -5.69 0.78 9.53
C GLN A 78 -6.89 1.23 8.68
N ASN A 79 -7.39 2.45 8.88
CA ASN A 79 -8.60 2.95 8.23
C ASN A 79 -8.23 4.01 7.19
N GLY A 80 -7.80 3.55 6.01
CA GLY A 80 -7.52 4.45 4.89
C GLY A 80 -8.75 5.29 4.52
N LYS A 81 -8.57 6.60 4.47
CA LYS A 81 -9.59 7.60 4.11
C LYS A 81 -9.77 7.67 2.60
N LEU A 82 -11.01 7.62 2.12
CA LEU A 82 -11.35 7.93 0.73
C LEU A 82 -10.99 9.39 0.43
N VAL A 83 -10.21 9.63 -0.62
CA VAL A 83 -9.79 10.99 -1.01
C VAL A 83 -10.12 11.35 -2.46
N ALA A 84 -10.44 10.37 -3.31
CA ALA A 84 -10.99 10.59 -4.65
C ALA A 84 -11.71 9.33 -5.15
N GLY A 85 -12.67 9.50 -6.07
CA GLY A 85 -13.44 8.39 -6.63
C GLY A 85 -14.41 7.78 -5.62
N GLY A 86 -14.63 6.47 -5.72
CA GLY A 86 -15.59 5.74 -4.88
C GLY A 86 -17.02 5.95 -5.36
N ASN A 87 -17.22 5.92 -6.69
CA ASN A 87 -18.52 6.11 -7.36
C ASN A 87 -19.64 5.54 -6.50
N GLU A 88 -20.31 6.46 -5.80
CA GLU A 88 -21.47 6.18 -4.99
C GLU A 88 -22.51 5.55 -5.94
N LYS A 89 -23.12 4.46 -5.50
CA LYS A 89 -24.41 4.06 -6.07
C LYS A 89 -25.45 5.12 -5.72
#